data_AF-A0A9X1Y729-F1
#
_entry.id   AF-A0A9X1Y729-F1
#
_cell.length_a   1.000
_cell.length_b   1.000
_cell.length_c   1.000
_cell.angle_alpha   90.00
_cell.angle_beta   90.00
_cell.angle_gamma   90.00
#
_symmetry.space_group_name_H-M   'P 1'
#
loop_
_entity.id
_entity.type
_entity.pdbx_description
1 polymer ?
#
loop_
_entity_poly.entity_id
_entity_poly.type
_entity_poly.pdbx_seq_one_letter_code
_entity_poly.pdbx_strand_id
1 'polypeptide(L)'
;MPAPAPRHRLLPLTLAATLLLAPHASRAAIEDEAAPEGAPVTTGWYDLQFRAPGAPTVDPATAKADRDYLAGMRPHHAGALSMAREYLDDPQSSSLVLRQLARAIIVNQSFEIRAMDEVERRLSQPARILDLGFTRLVVRPTATEGLLESERFFRAPIPTRAAAVVAPFVPVTARDVQFAKAMTIHHQAALDMARGYNANPAARNNYLRLLNVDIVTDQSQEIALMRNVIATYPGDADAVRVDASMIHGMEGMGHGGHGATAPGADQGAMDHGGMNHGDMDHGAAGRDGAGHDGAGHGQPDAAQPTAAPATSMPRRAVTPHHHH
;
A
#
# COMPACT_ATOMS: atom_id res chain seq x y z
N MET A 1 25.58 -77.41 43.38
CA MET A 1 25.97 -76.68 42.15
C MET A 1 26.15 -75.22 42.50
N PRO A 2 27.36 -74.64 42.32
CA PRO A 2 27.65 -73.27 42.72
C PRO A 2 27.21 -72.25 41.66
N ALA A 3 26.68 -71.12 42.11
CA ALA A 3 26.30 -69.97 41.29
C ALA A 3 27.56 -69.25 40.74
N PRO A 4 27.59 -68.81 39.46
CA PRO A 4 28.71 -68.06 38.93
C PRO A 4 28.66 -66.56 39.28
N ALA A 5 29.83 -66.06 39.68
CA ALA A 5 30.20 -64.69 40.02
C ALA A 5 30.04 -63.68 38.85
N PRO A 6 29.96 -62.36 39.14
CA PRO A 6 29.64 -61.34 38.14
C PRO A 6 30.84 -61.02 37.23
N ARG A 7 30.59 -60.99 35.91
CA ARG A 7 31.56 -60.53 34.91
C ARG A 7 31.45 -59.01 34.76
N HIS A 8 32.43 -58.29 35.29
CA HIS A 8 32.64 -56.87 34.98
C HIS A 8 32.99 -56.73 33.50
N ARG A 9 32.04 -56.24 32.70
CA ARG A 9 32.30 -55.79 31.34
C ARG A 9 32.66 -54.32 31.39
N LEU A 10 33.95 -54.04 31.19
CA LEU A 10 34.46 -52.71 30.86
C LEU A 10 33.83 -52.30 29.52
N LEU A 11 32.93 -51.31 29.54
CA LEU A 11 32.41 -50.67 28.34
C LEU A 11 33.45 -49.62 27.88
N PRO A 12 33.94 -49.66 26.63
CA PRO A 12 34.76 -48.58 26.10
C PRO A 12 33.90 -47.34 25.87
N LEU A 13 34.37 -46.22 26.43
CA LEU A 13 33.84 -44.88 26.28
C LEU A 13 34.04 -44.43 24.81
N THR A 14 33.04 -44.61 23.94
CA THR A 14 33.05 -43.98 22.62
C THR A 14 32.51 -42.56 22.75
N LEU A 15 33.44 -41.62 22.90
CA LEU A 15 33.20 -40.18 22.80
C LEU A 15 32.91 -39.83 21.32
N ALA A 16 31.64 -39.90 20.92
CA ALA A 16 31.21 -39.33 19.65
C ALA A 16 30.96 -37.83 19.86
N ALA A 17 32.01 -37.03 19.68
CA ALA A 17 31.89 -35.58 19.57
C ALA A 17 31.25 -35.24 18.23
N THR A 18 29.92 -35.16 18.19
CA THR A 18 29.19 -34.54 17.09
C THR A 18 29.39 -33.03 17.17
N LEU A 19 30.37 -32.57 16.40
CA LEU A 19 30.57 -31.17 16.05
C LEU A 19 29.31 -30.70 15.29
N LEU A 20 28.38 -30.03 15.96
CA LEU A 20 27.31 -29.28 15.32
C LEU A 20 27.94 -28.10 14.58
N LEU A 21 28.33 -28.33 13.32
CA LEU A 21 28.48 -27.26 12.35
C LEU A 21 27.08 -26.64 12.18
N ALA A 22 26.83 -25.52 12.86
CA ALA A 22 25.75 -24.64 12.46
C ALA A 22 26.01 -24.25 10.99
N PRO A 23 25.05 -24.46 10.07
CA PRO A 23 25.16 -23.85 8.76
C PRO A 23 25.09 -22.34 9.01
N HIS A 24 26.24 -21.69 8.94
CA HIS A 24 26.28 -20.26 8.74
C HIS A 24 25.64 -20.09 7.37
N ALA A 25 24.34 -19.78 7.34
CA ALA A 25 23.74 -19.24 6.15
C ALA A 25 24.65 -18.08 5.76
N SER A 26 25.33 -18.23 4.62
CA SER A 26 26.17 -17.19 4.04
C SER A 26 25.27 -15.97 3.85
N ARG A 27 25.25 -15.12 4.86
CA ARG A 27 24.70 -13.79 4.81
C ARG A 27 25.70 -13.02 3.98
N ALA A 28 25.62 -13.18 2.66
CA ALA A 28 26.14 -12.21 1.72
C ALA A 28 25.20 -11.00 1.75
N ALA A 29 25.00 -10.43 2.94
CA ALA A 29 24.84 -9.00 3.04
C ALA A 29 26.24 -8.48 2.73
N ILE A 30 26.34 -7.64 1.70
CA ILE A 30 27.43 -6.68 1.64
C ILE A 30 27.19 -5.79 2.86
N GLU A 31 27.64 -6.24 4.03
CA GLU A 31 27.79 -5.42 5.22
C GLU A 31 28.96 -4.51 4.87
N ASP A 32 28.63 -3.39 4.25
CA ASP A 32 29.53 -2.26 4.19
C ASP A 32 29.94 -1.99 5.64
N GLU A 33 31.24 -2.04 5.88
CA GLU A 33 31.85 -1.90 7.19
C GLU A 33 31.20 -0.76 7.97
N ALA A 34 30.91 -1.02 9.25
CA ALA A 34 30.29 -0.11 10.18
C ALA A 34 30.80 1.33 10.03
N ALA A 35 30.04 2.18 9.34
CA ALA A 35 30.18 3.62 9.43
C ALA A 35 29.86 4.04 10.88
N PRO A 36 30.60 5.01 11.44
CA PRO A 36 30.55 5.31 12.87
C PRO A 36 29.16 5.80 13.30
N GLU A 37 28.86 5.69 14.61
CA GLU A 37 27.67 6.27 15.24
C GLU A 37 27.44 7.72 14.80
N GLY A 38 26.59 7.88 13.79
CA GLY A 38 26.11 9.15 13.29
C GLY A 38 24.60 9.06 13.16
N ALA A 39 23.90 10.15 13.48
CA ALA A 39 22.47 10.19 13.24
C ALA A 39 22.21 9.93 11.74
N PRO A 40 21.26 9.05 11.40
CA PRO A 40 20.93 8.72 10.02
C PRO A 40 20.70 10.01 9.21
N VAL A 41 21.44 10.16 8.11
CA VAL A 41 21.38 11.35 7.25
C VAL A 41 20.28 11.15 6.21
N THR A 42 19.22 11.96 6.29
CA THR A 42 18.18 11.99 5.27
C THR A 42 18.57 12.92 4.12
N THR A 43 18.26 12.54 2.89
CA THR A 43 18.52 13.37 1.70
C THR A 43 17.22 13.87 1.09
N GLY A 44 17.15 15.17 0.79
CA GLY A 44 16.00 15.77 0.10
C GLY A 44 16.05 15.51 -1.40
N TRP A 45 14.92 15.06 -1.95
CA TRP A 45 14.75 14.93 -3.39
C TRP A 45 14.17 16.21 -3.96
N TYR A 46 14.68 16.61 -5.13
CA TYR A 46 14.27 17.82 -5.81
C TYR A 46 13.99 17.55 -7.29
N ASP A 47 12.98 18.25 -7.79
CA ASP A 47 12.65 18.33 -9.20
C ASP A 47 13.08 19.69 -9.75
N LEU A 48 13.98 19.66 -10.73
CA LEU A 48 14.59 20.84 -11.33
C LEU A 48 13.97 21.06 -12.71
N GLN A 49 13.38 22.23 -12.92
CA GLN A 49 12.70 22.56 -14.15
C GLN A 49 13.01 23.97 -14.63
N PHE A 50 13.31 24.12 -15.92
CA PHE A 50 13.34 25.42 -16.57
C PHE A 50 11.94 25.78 -17.03
N ARG A 51 11.50 27.00 -16.72
CA ARG A 51 10.17 27.53 -17.05
C ARG A 51 10.30 28.88 -17.73
N ALA A 52 9.45 29.12 -18.72
CA ALA A 52 9.34 30.44 -19.32
C ALA A 52 8.94 31.51 -18.28
N PRO A 53 9.32 32.77 -18.47
CA PRO A 53 8.77 33.88 -17.68
C PRO A 53 7.24 33.87 -17.73
N GLY A 54 6.59 34.05 -16.57
CA GLY A 54 5.12 34.08 -16.46
C GLY A 54 4.40 32.71 -16.45
N ALA A 55 5.07 31.59 -16.78
CA ALA A 55 4.47 30.25 -16.69
C ALA A 55 4.14 29.83 -15.23
N PRO A 56 3.25 28.85 -15.00
CA PRO A 56 3.11 28.23 -13.69
C PRO A 56 4.43 27.64 -13.19
N THR A 57 4.69 27.75 -11.87
CA THR A 57 5.90 27.21 -11.22
C THR A 57 6.00 25.69 -11.41
N VAL A 58 4.87 25.00 -11.32
CA VAL A 58 4.73 23.55 -11.54
C VAL A 58 3.68 23.34 -12.62
N ASP A 59 3.89 22.37 -13.50
CA ASP A 59 2.86 21.93 -14.45
C ASP A 59 1.61 21.48 -13.66
N PRO A 60 0.44 22.10 -13.90
CA PRO A 60 -0.80 21.70 -13.23
C PRO A 60 -1.12 20.21 -13.38
N ALA A 61 -0.79 19.59 -14.51
CA ALA A 61 -1.02 18.17 -14.73
C ALA A 61 -0.12 17.31 -13.82
N THR A 62 1.15 17.70 -13.64
CA THR A 62 2.07 17.02 -12.71
C THR A 62 1.60 17.17 -11.27
N ALA A 63 1.26 18.38 -10.85
CA ALA A 63 0.75 18.62 -9.50
C ALA A 63 -0.51 17.80 -9.21
N LYS A 64 -1.43 17.72 -10.19
CA LYS A 64 -2.64 16.90 -10.10
C LYS A 64 -2.32 15.41 -10.01
N ALA A 65 -1.42 14.89 -10.86
CA ALA A 65 -1.06 13.48 -10.85
C ALA A 65 -0.49 13.02 -9.50
N ASP A 66 0.43 13.80 -8.93
CA ASP A 66 1.02 13.51 -7.61
C ASP A 66 -0.04 13.53 -6.50
N ARG A 67 -0.88 14.58 -6.48
CA ARG A 67 -1.93 14.76 -5.48
C ARG A 67 -2.97 13.64 -5.54
N ASP A 68 -3.47 13.32 -6.73
CA ASP A 68 -4.53 12.33 -6.90
C ASP A 68 -4.01 10.92 -6.55
N TYR A 69 -2.76 10.60 -6.86
CA TYR A 69 -2.14 9.34 -6.44
C TYR A 69 -2.03 9.24 -4.93
N LEU A 70 -1.53 10.29 -4.25
CA LEU A 70 -1.42 10.30 -2.78
C LEU A 70 -2.80 10.22 -2.12
N ALA A 71 -3.78 10.95 -2.65
CA ALA A 71 -5.16 10.94 -2.16
C ALA A 71 -5.84 9.57 -2.31
N GLY A 72 -5.43 8.75 -3.29
CA GLY A 72 -5.90 7.37 -3.44
C GLY A 72 -5.08 6.38 -2.61
N MET A 73 -3.76 6.32 -2.79
CA MET A 73 -2.94 5.22 -2.27
C MET A 73 -2.82 5.24 -0.75
N ARG A 74 -2.87 6.41 -0.11
CA ARG A 74 -2.84 6.54 1.36
C ARG A 74 -4.05 5.87 2.02
N PRO A 75 -5.31 6.23 1.72
CA PRO A 75 -6.47 5.53 2.30
C PRO A 75 -6.57 4.06 1.87
N HIS A 76 -6.09 3.69 0.68
CA HIS A 76 -6.00 2.29 0.26
C HIS A 76 -5.11 1.48 1.21
N HIS A 77 -3.89 1.96 1.49
CA HIS A 77 -3.01 1.29 2.45
C HIS A 77 -3.64 1.24 3.85
N ALA A 78 -4.32 2.31 4.27
CA ALA A 78 -5.04 2.30 5.54
C ALA A 78 -6.16 1.22 5.58
N GLY A 79 -6.83 0.98 4.45
CA GLY A 79 -7.79 -0.13 4.28
C GLY A 79 -7.14 -1.50 4.54
N ALA A 80 -5.98 -1.75 3.94
CA ALA A 80 -5.22 -2.99 4.16
C ALA A 80 -4.78 -3.15 5.64
N LEU A 81 -4.41 -2.07 6.32
CA LEU A 81 -4.09 -2.11 7.75
C LEU A 81 -5.30 -2.56 8.58
N SER A 82 -6.50 -2.04 8.29
CA SER A 82 -7.74 -2.42 8.96
C SER A 82 -8.09 -3.90 8.70
N MET A 83 -8.06 -4.33 7.44
CA MET A 83 -8.31 -5.73 7.05
C MET A 83 -7.36 -6.70 7.75
N ALA A 84 -6.07 -6.34 7.83
CA ALA A 84 -5.06 -7.17 8.49
C ALA A 84 -5.27 -7.27 10.01
N ARG A 85 -5.69 -6.18 10.67
CA ARG A 85 -6.02 -6.18 12.11
C ARG A 85 -7.26 -7.03 12.39
N GLU A 86 -8.33 -6.82 11.63
CA GLU A 86 -9.57 -7.63 11.75
C GLU A 86 -9.30 -9.12 11.57
N TYR A 87 -8.47 -9.48 10.60
CA TYR A 87 -8.07 -10.87 10.41
C TYR A 87 -7.25 -11.41 11.59
N LEU A 88 -6.34 -10.62 12.17
CA LEU A 88 -5.54 -11.04 13.32
C LEU A 88 -6.37 -11.22 14.61
N ASP A 89 -7.43 -10.43 14.76
CA ASP A 89 -8.33 -10.44 15.91
C ASP A 89 -9.43 -11.51 15.81
N ASP A 90 -9.70 -12.02 14.61
CA ASP A 90 -10.72 -13.03 14.37
C ASP A 90 -10.30 -14.41 14.94
N PRO A 91 -11.06 -15.01 15.87
CA PRO A 91 -10.72 -16.30 16.47
C PRO A 91 -10.83 -17.49 15.50
N GLN A 92 -11.47 -17.31 14.35
CA GLN A 92 -11.55 -18.31 13.28
C GLN A 92 -10.35 -18.23 12.33
N SER A 93 -9.51 -17.20 12.43
CA SER A 93 -8.24 -17.13 11.69
C SER A 93 -7.22 -18.10 12.29
N SER A 94 -6.59 -18.92 11.44
CA SER A 94 -5.77 -20.03 11.93
C SER A 94 -4.46 -20.22 11.15
N SER A 95 -4.42 -19.74 9.90
CA SER A 95 -3.24 -19.85 9.06
C SER A 95 -2.08 -19.02 9.61
N LEU A 96 -1.07 -19.69 10.17
CA LEU A 96 0.10 -19.01 10.73
C LEU A 96 0.85 -18.19 9.69
N VAL A 97 0.89 -18.66 8.44
CA VAL A 97 1.49 -17.93 7.30
C VAL A 97 0.73 -16.64 7.03
N LEU A 98 -0.60 -16.69 6.96
CA LEU A 98 -1.40 -15.48 6.73
C LEU A 98 -1.37 -14.54 7.94
N ARG A 99 -1.30 -15.05 9.18
CA ARG A 99 -1.12 -14.21 10.37
C ARG A 99 0.25 -13.52 10.39
N GLN A 100 1.30 -14.19 9.94
CA GLN A 100 2.61 -13.55 9.74
C GLN A 100 2.55 -12.50 8.63
N LEU A 101 1.89 -12.82 7.51
CA LEU A 101 1.70 -11.89 6.40
C LEU A 101 0.92 -10.65 6.84
N ALA A 102 -0.18 -10.80 7.57
CA ALA A 102 -0.99 -9.69 8.08
C ALA A 102 -0.17 -8.75 8.98
N ARG A 103 0.71 -9.30 9.83
CA ARG A 103 1.66 -8.48 10.61
C ARG A 103 2.66 -7.76 9.72
N ALA A 104 3.18 -8.42 8.68
CA ALA A 104 4.11 -7.81 7.74
C ALA A 104 3.44 -6.67 6.94
N ILE A 105 2.21 -6.86 6.47
CA ILE A 105 1.38 -5.84 5.83
C ILE A 105 1.22 -4.65 6.77
N ILE A 106 0.88 -4.88 8.05
CA ILE A 106 0.72 -3.79 9.02
C ILE A 106 2.00 -2.96 9.14
N VAL A 107 3.15 -3.63 9.28
CA VAL A 107 4.45 -2.97 9.44
C VAL A 107 4.82 -2.19 8.18
N ASN A 108 4.82 -2.87 7.02
CA ASN A 108 5.30 -2.32 5.75
C ASN A 108 4.39 -1.21 5.24
N GLN A 109 3.07 -1.42 5.18
CA GLN A 109 2.16 -0.42 4.64
C GLN A 109 1.99 0.78 5.59
N SER A 110 2.20 0.62 6.90
CA SER A 110 2.27 1.78 7.81
C SER A 110 3.47 2.68 7.50
N PHE A 111 4.61 2.12 7.10
CA PHE A 111 5.76 2.90 6.67
C PHE A 111 5.51 3.56 5.31
N GLU A 112 4.91 2.86 4.36
CA GLU A 112 4.57 3.42 3.04
C GLU A 112 3.59 4.60 3.15
N ILE A 113 2.63 4.56 4.08
CA ILE A 113 1.80 5.72 4.42
C ILE A 113 2.65 6.90 4.90
N ARG A 114 3.61 6.69 5.81
CA ARG A 114 4.49 7.76 6.30
C ARG A 114 5.38 8.33 5.21
N ALA A 115 5.89 7.48 4.31
CA ALA A 115 6.66 7.91 3.15
C ALA A 115 5.81 8.80 2.23
N MET A 116 4.55 8.42 1.98
CA MET A 116 3.60 9.23 1.20
C MET A 116 3.21 10.54 1.90
N ASP A 117 3.02 10.52 3.23
CA ASP A 117 2.78 11.73 4.03
C ASP A 117 3.96 12.72 3.93
N GLU A 118 5.20 12.20 3.96
CA GLU A 118 6.40 13.01 3.79
C GLU A 118 6.49 13.60 2.38
N VAL A 119 6.13 12.83 1.34
CA VAL A 119 6.03 13.36 -0.02
C VAL A 119 5.01 14.50 -0.10
N GLU A 120 3.83 14.35 0.50
CA GLU A 120 2.81 15.40 0.53
C GLU A 120 3.31 16.66 1.27
N ARG A 121 4.00 16.48 2.41
CA ARG A 121 4.63 17.57 3.17
C ARG A 121 5.74 18.26 2.37
N ARG A 122 6.48 17.55 1.53
CA ARG A 122 7.50 18.12 0.63
C ARG A 122 6.88 18.90 -0.52
N LEU A 123 5.85 18.35 -1.16
CA LEU A 123 5.16 18.99 -2.27
C LEU A 123 4.40 20.26 -1.87
N SER A 124 3.97 20.37 -0.61
CA SER A 124 3.33 21.58 -0.06
C SER A 124 4.31 22.71 0.27
N GLN A 125 5.62 22.46 0.26
CA GLN A 125 6.63 23.50 0.48
C GLN A 125 6.80 24.38 -0.77
N PRO A 126 7.08 25.68 -0.59
CA PRO A 126 7.30 26.57 -1.72
C PRO A 126 8.55 26.16 -2.51
N ALA A 127 8.44 26.15 -3.84
CA ALA A 127 9.59 25.95 -4.70
C ALA A 127 10.54 27.16 -4.63
N ARG A 128 11.84 26.91 -4.74
CA ARG A 128 12.83 27.98 -4.91
C ARG A 128 12.91 28.34 -6.39
N ILE A 129 12.90 29.63 -6.69
CA ILE A 129 12.91 30.14 -8.06
C ILE A 129 14.13 31.04 -8.23
N LEU A 130 14.97 30.72 -9.19
CA LEU A 130 16.03 31.59 -9.68
C LEU A 130 15.59 32.18 -11.02
N ASP A 131 15.32 33.48 -11.03
CA ASP A 131 14.93 34.21 -12.23
C ASP A 131 16.17 34.75 -12.97
N LEU A 132 16.33 34.32 -14.23
CA LEU A 132 17.43 34.73 -15.10
C LEU A 132 16.94 35.74 -16.17
N GLY A 133 15.72 36.25 -16.05
CA GLY A 133 15.09 37.19 -16.98
C GLY A 133 14.51 36.52 -18.24
N PHE A 134 15.30 35.69 -18.93
CA PHE A 134 14.84 34.94 -20.11
C PHE A 134 14.26 33.56 -19.77
N THR A 135 14.56 33.04 -18.58
CA THR A 135 14.06 31.76 -18.07
C THR A 135 14.06 31.76 -16.55
N ARG A 136 13.27 30.89 -15.94
CA ARG A 136 13.25 30.65 -14.50
C ARG A 136 13.67 29.21 -14.22
N LEU A 137 14.69 29.03 -13.39
CA LEU A 137 15.03 27.73 -12.82
C LEU A 137 14.20 27.52 -11.56
N VAL A 138 13.32 26.53 -11.59
CA VAL A 138 12.48 26.11 -10.47
C VAL A 138 13.10 24.88 -9.83
N VAL A 139 13.33 24.94 -8.52
CA VAL A 139 13.79 23.83 -7.70
C VAL A 139 12.71 23.49 -6.69
N ARG A 140 11.99 22.39 -6.93
CA ARG A 140 10.84 21.97 -6.11
C ARG A 140 11.23 20.79 -5.22
N PRO A 141 10.96 20.82 -3.90
CA PRO A 141 11.10 19.64 -3.04
C PRO A 141 10.05 18.58 -3.41
N THR A 142 10.44 17.32 -3.51
CA THR A 142 9.53 16.23 -3.92
C THR A 142 9.45 15.05 -2.96
N ALA A 143 10.50 14.77 -2.19
CA ALA A 143 10.51 13.69 -1.20
C ALA A 143 11.68 13.82 -0.22
N THR A 144 11.75 12.89 0.73
CA THR A 144 12.90 12.65 1.58
C THR A 144 13.27 11.17 1.51
N GLU A 145 14.51 10.89 1.18
CA GLU A 145 15.12 9.57 1.25
C GLU A 145 15.88 9.42 2.57
N GLY A 146 16.08 8.17 3.00
CA GLY A 146 16.68 7.85 4.28
C GLY A 146 15.67 7.76 5.42
N LEU A 147 14.36 7.84 5.14
CA LEU A 147 13.33 7.75 6.19
C LEU A 147 13.39 6.41 6.93
N LEU A 148 13.63 5.32 6.19
CA LEU A 148 13.71 3.96 6.73
C LEU A 148 14.82 3.85 7.77
N GLU A 149 16.01 4.33 7.42
CA GLU A 149 17.19 4.38 8.28
C GLU A 149 16.98 5.36 9.43
N SER A 150 16.35 6.51 9.16
CA SER A 150 16.09 7.55 10.16
C SER A 150 15.17 7.10 11.29
N GLU A 151 14.16 6.32 10.94
CA GLU A 151 13.19 5.77 11.88
C GLU A 151 13.66 4.42 12.47
N ARG A 152 14.84 3.92 12.06
CA ARG A 152 15.32 2.56 12.36
C ARG A 152 14.25 1.52 12.02
N PHE A 153 13.53 1.76 10.92
CA PHE A 153 12.45 0.92 10.46
C PHE A 153 13.03 -0.30 9.76
N PHE A 154 12.57 -1.48 10.15
CA PHE A 154 12.92 -2.74 9.50
C PHE A 154 11.71 -3.24 8.74
N ARG A 155 11.83 -3.33 7.42
CA ARG A 155 10.81 -3.95 6.57
C ARG A 155 10.59 -5.39 7.02
N ALA A 156 9.34 -5.73 7.31
CA ALA A 156 8.97 -7.08 7.66
C ALA A 156 9.07 -7.96 6.40
N PRO A 157 9.77 -9.11 6.46
CA PRO A 157 9.90 -9.99 5.31
C PRO A 157 8.57 -10.65 4.99
N ILE A 158 8.30 -10.88 3.70
CA ILE A 158 7.17 -11.68 3.26
C ILE A 158 7.41 -13.13 3.73
N PRO A 159 6.44 -13.76 4.43
CA PRO A 159 6.61 -15.13 4.91
C PRO A 159 6.86 -16.12 3.77
N THR A 160 7.84 -17.00 3.94
CA THR A 160 8.11 -18.08 2.99
C THR A 160 7.29 -19.32 3.34
N ARG A 161 7.07 -20.22 2.37
CA ARG A 161 6.40 -21.51 2.63
C ARG A 161 7.16 -22.37 3.64
N ALA A 162 8.48 -22.21 3.76
CA ALA A 162 9.29 -22.92 4.75
C ALA A 162 8.91 -22.55 6.20
N ALA A 163 8.49 -21.31 6.45
CA ALA A 163 7.98 -20.90 7.75
C ALA A 163 6.70 -21.64 8.15
N ALA A 164 5.97 -22.24 7.19
CA ALA A 164 4.78 -23.05 7.43
C ALA A 164 5.09 -24.49 7.86
N VAL A 165 6.29 -25.01 7.55
CA VAL A 165 6.64 -26.44 7.75
C VAL A 165 6.96 -26.77 9.21
N VAL A 166 7.32 -25.76 10.01
CA VAL A 166 7.74 -25.90 11.41
C VAL A 166 6.59 -25.77 12.42
N ALA A 167 5.37 -25.52 11.96
CA ALA A 167 4.20 -25.43 12.83
C ALA A 167 3.39 -26.73 12.84
N PRO A 168 2.69 -27.06 13.95
CA PRO A 168 1.67 -28.12 13.93
C PRO A 168 0.69 -27.84 12.78
N PHE A 169 0.26 -28.89 12.07
CA PHE A 169 -0.69 -28.81 10.96
C PHE A 169 -2.02 -28.21 11.44
N VAL A 170 -2.13 -26.89 11.44
CA VAL A 170 -3.38 -26.16 11.61
C VAL A 170 -3.97 -26.01 10.21
N PRO A 171 -5.11 -26.64 9.91
CA PRO A 171 -5.71 -26.58 8.59
C PRO A 171 -6.18 -25.16 8.30
N VAL A 172 -6.01 -24.72 7.05
CA VAL A 172 -6.57 -23.45 6.56
C VAL A 172 -8.09 -23.46 6.72
N THR A 173 -8.66 -22.38 7.26
CA THR A 173 -10.11 -22.23 7.48
C THR A 173 -10.79 -21.46 6.35
N ALA A 174 -12.12 -21.49 6.32
CA ALA A 174 -12.89 -20.61 5.43
C ALA A 174 -12.58 -19.13 5.68
N ARG A 175 -12.34 -18.72 6.94
CA ARG A 175 -12.00 -17.33 7.27
C ARG A 175 -10.64 -16.92 6.72
N ASP A 176 -9.66 -17.82 6.76
CA ASP A 176 -8.35 -17.64 6.12
C ASP A 176 -8.50 -17.44 4.60
N VAL A 177 -9.36 -18.22 3.95
CA VAL A 177 -9.68 -18.07 2.51
C VAL A 177 -10.36 -16.73 2.22
N GLN A 178 -11.31 -16.30 3.05
CA GLN A 178 -11.97 -15.00 2.88
C GLN A 178 -10.97 -13.84 2.94
N PHE A 179 -10.11 -13.81 3.95
CA PHE A 179 -9.06 -12.80 4.07
C PHE A 179 -8.12 -12.82 2.87
N ALA A 180 -7.61 -13.99 2.49
CA ALA A 180 -6.68 -14.14 1.36
C ALA A 180 -7.31 -13.67 0.04
N LYS A 181 -8.59 -13.99 -0.21
CA LYS A 181 -9.32 -13.51 -1.39
C LYS A 181 -9.55 -12.00 -1.35
N ALA A 182 -10.05 -11.46 -0.23
CA ALA A 182 -10.30 -10.03 -0.07
C ALA A 182 -9.03 -9.21 -0.25
N MET A 183 -7.95 -9.61 0.41
CA MET A 183 -6.67 -8.92 0.33
C MET A 183 -6.00 -9.09 -1.04
N THR A 184 -6.23 -10.21 -1.75
CA THR A 184 -5.78 -10.36 -3.15
C THR A 184 -6.47 -9.33 -4.07
N ILE A 185 -7.78 -9.12 -3.92
CA ILE A 185 -8.53 -8.11 -4.68
C ILE A 185 -7.96 -6.71 -4.38
N HIS A 186 -7.79 -6.40 -3.10
CA HIS A 186 -7.24 -5.14 -2.64
C HIS A 186 -5.80 -4.89 -3.18
N HIS A 187 -4.91 -5.87 -3.07
CA HIS A 187 -3.53 -5.73 -3.57
C HIS A 187 -3.47 -5.58 -5.09
N GLN A 188 -4.37 -6.23 -5.84
CA GLN A 188 -4.43 -6.05 -7.29
C GLN A 188 -4.76 -4.60 -7.67
N ALA A 189 -5.63 -3.92 -6.92
CA ALA A 189 -5.93 -2.51 -7.14
C ALA A 189 -4.72 -1.60 -6.86
N ALA A 190 -3.94 -1.86 -5.80
CA ALA A 190 -2.68 -1.15 -5.55
C ALA A 190 -1.68 -1.34 -6.70
N LEU A 191 -1.53 -2.56 -7.23
CA LEU A 191 -0.70 -2.82 -8.41
C LEU A 191 -1.14 -1.96 -9.61
N ASP A 192 -2.45 -1.89 -9.86
CA ASP A 192 -3.01 -1.14 -10.99
C ASP A 192 -2.79 0.37 -10.82
N MET A 193 -3.00 0.91 -9.62
CA MET A 193 -2.73 2.32 -9.29
C MET A 193 -1.25 2.68 -9.43
N ALA A 194 -0.36 1.84 -8.89
CA ALA A 194 1.10 2.05 -8.94
C ALA A 194 1.61 2.04 -10.38
N ARG A 195 1.15 1.08 -11.18
CA ARG A 195 1.46 1.01 -12.63
C ARG A 195 0.87 2.19 -13.39
N GLY A 196 -0.38 2.56 -13.09
CA GLY A 196 -1.07 3.70 -13.69
C GLY A 196 -0.33 5.01 -13.45
N TYR A 197 0.14 5.25 -12.22
CA TYR A 197 0.98 6.40 -11.92
C TYR A 197 2.31 6.37 -12.70
N ASN A 198 3.01 5.23 -12.70
CA ASN A 198 4.30 5.11 -13.41
C ASN A 198 4.16 5.25 -14.95
N ALA A 199 3.01 4.87 -15.52
CA ALA A 199 2.70 5.02 -16.94
C ALA A 199 2.26 6.45 -17.30
N ASN A 200 1.83 7.27 -16.35
CA ASN A 200 1.36 8.63 -16.60
C ASN A 200 2.55 9.55 -16.96
N PRO A 201 2.58 10.18 -18.14
CA PRO A 201 3.66 11.09 -18.53
C PRO A 201 3.72 12.37 -17.68
N ALA A 202 2.62 12.76 -17.04
CA ALA A 202 2.59 13.89 -16.12
C ALA A 202 3.13 13.55 -14.72
N ALA A 203 3.17 12.26 -14.35
CA ALA A 203 3.68 11.78 -13.07
C ALA A 203 5.22 11.80 -13.05
N ARG A 204 5.78 12.89 -12.52
CA ARG A 204 7.22 13.19 -12.58
C ARG A 204 7.95 13.05 -11.24
N ASN A 205 7.26 12.63 -10.17
CA ASN A 205 7.92 12.40 -8.88
C ASN A 205 8.67 11.05 -8.92
N ASN A 206 9.99 11.10 -9.09
CA ASN A 206 10.84 9.90 -9.17
C ASN A 206 10.83 9.06 -7.88
N TYR A 207 10.65 9.69 -6.72
CA TYR A 207 10.55 8.95 -5.46
C TYR A 207 9.27 8.10 -5.42
N LEU A 208 8.12 8.68 -5.81
CA LEU A 208 6.87 7.91 -5.93
C LEU A 208 6.97 6.81 -6.98
N ARG A 209 7.70 7.05 -8.08
CA ARG A 209 7.97 6.02 -9.10
C ARG A 209 8.74 4.83 -8.56
N LEU A 210 9.75 5.08 -7.72
CA LEU A 210 10.53 4.04 -7.05
C LEU A 210 9.72 3.31 -5.98
N LEU A 211 8.99 4.05 -5.14
CA LEU A 211 8.05 3.46 -4.18
C LEU A 211 7.04 2.53 -4.87
N ASN A 212 6.54 2.89 -6.05
CA ASN A 212 5.66 2.05 -6.84
C ASN A 212 6.31 0.75 -7.34
N VAL A 213 7.61 0.75 -7.61
CA VAL A 213 8.34 -0.47 -7.98
C VAL A 213 8.36 -1.43 -6.79
N ASP A 214 8.61 -0.91 -5.59
CA ASP A 214 8.59 -1.70 -4.35
C ASP A 214 7.18 -2.26 -4.08
N ILE A 215 6.15 -1.40 -4.10
CA ILE A 215 4.74 -1.80 -3.91
C ILE A 215 4.36 -2.91 -4.89
N VAL A 216 4.64 -2.74 -6.19
CA VAL A 216 4.33 -3.76 -7.20
C VAL A 216 5.08 -5.06 -6.93
N THR A 217 6.34 -4.97 -6.51
CA THR A 217 7.20 -6.15 -6.26
C THR A 217 6.73 -6.94 -5.06
N ASP A 218 6.49 -6.27 -3.93
CA ASP A 218 6.09 -6.91 -2.69
C ASP A 218 4.66 -7.44 -2.76
N GLN A 219 3.71 -6.59 -3.17
CA GLN A 219 2.31 -7.00 -3.21
C GLN A 219 2.05 -8.10 -4.25
N SER A 220 2.85 -8.19 -5.34
CA SER A 220 2.79 -9.34 -6.25
C SER A 220 3.19 -10.65 -5.57
N GLN A 221 4.21 -10.62 -4.72
CA GLN A 221 4.66 -11.78 -3.95
C GLN A 221 3.64 -12.16 -2.87
N GLU A 222 3.04 -11.18 -2.20
CA GLU A 222 1.98 -11.40 -1.22
C GLU A 222 0.72 -12.01 -1.87
N ILE A 223 0.32 -11.54 -3.06
CA ILE A 223 -0.75 -12.17 -3.86
C ILE A 223 -0.42 -13.64 -4.16
N ALA A 224 0.81 -13.92 -4.60
CA ALA A 224 1.22 -15.28 -4.89
C ALA A 224 1.18 -16.17 -3.64
N LEU A 225 1.61 -15.65 -2.48
CA LEU A 225 1.53 -16.35 -1.21
C LEU A 225 0.07 -16.64 -0.82
N MET A 226 -0.82 -15.65 -0.92
CA MET A 226 -2.24 -15.81 -0.59
C MET A 226 -2.93 -16.85 -1.48
N ARG A 227 -2.69 -16.82 -2.80
CA ARG A 227 -3.19 -17.85 -3.74
C ARG A 227 -2.69 -19.24 -3.37
N ASN A 228 -1.43 -19.34 -2.97
CA ASN A 228 -0.83 -20.59 -2.52
C ASN A 228 -1.46 -21.13 -1.23
N VAL A 229 -1.86 -20.26 -0.30
CA VAL A 229 -2.57 -20.67 0.93
C VAL A 229 -4.00 -21.13 0.60
N ILE A 230 -4.71 -20.40 -0.28
CA ILE A 230 -6.05 -20.79 -0.73
C ILE A 230 -6.04 -22.20 -1.33
N ALA A 231 -5.02 -22.55 -2.12
CA ALA A 231 -4.87 -23.89 -2.72
C ALA A 231 -4.66 -25.03 -1.71
N THR A 232 -4.35 -24.71 -0.45
CA THR A 232 -4.21 -25.71 0.63
C THR A 232 -5.46 -25.86 1.48
N TYR A 233 -6.52 -25.12 1.17
CA TYR A 233 -7.80 -25.22 1.86
C TYR A 233 -8.43 -26.60 1.61
N PRO A 234 -8.81 -27.36 2.65
CA PRO A 234 -9.38 -28.70 2.49
C PRO A 234 -10.83 -28.70 1.96
N GLY A 235 -11.53 -27.56 2.01
CA GLY A 235 -12.88 -27.41 1.50
C GLY A 235 -12.92 -26.86 0.07
N ASP A 236 -14.13 -26.63 -0.43
CA ASP A 236 -14.35 -25.93 -1.70
C ASP A 236 -14.04 -24.43 -1.53
N ALA A 237 -12.92 -23.99 -2.07
CA ALA A 237 -12.52 -22.59 -2.01
C ALA A 237 -13.47 -21.69 -2.80
N ASP A 238 -14.09 -22.16 -3.88
CA ASP A 238 -14.96 -21.35 -4.74
C ASP A 238 -16.29 -21.03 -4.05
N ALA A 239 -16.78 -21.93 -3.21
CA ALA A 239 -17.94 -21.71 -2.37
C ALA A 239 -17.73 -20.63 -1.28
N VAL A 240 -16.48 -20.30 -0.93
CA VAL A 240 -16.17 -19.25 0.07
C VAL A 240 -16.33 -17.87 -0.56
N ARG A 241 -17.41 -17.18 -0.16
CA ARG A 241 -17.72 -15.81 -0.59
C ARG A 241 -16.96 -14.76 0.22
N VAL A 242 -16.57 -13.68 -0.46
CA VAL A 242 -16.05 -12.44 0.15
C VAL A 242 -17.14 -11.39 0.07
N ASP A 243 -17.54 -10.84 1.21
CA ASP A 243 -18.48 -9.72 1.25
C ASP A 243 -17.76 -8.41 0.93
N ALA A 244 -18.43 -7.46 0.27
CA ALA A 244 -17.85 -6.17 -0.07
C ALA A 244 -17.39 -5.39 1.17
N SER A 245 -18.07 -5.56 2.31
CA SER A 245 -17.70 -4.95 3.60
C SER A 245 -16.37 -5.44 4.17
N MET A 246 -15.78 -6.52 3.62
CA MET A 246 -14.47 -6.99 4.01
C MET A 246 -13.31 -6.27 3.30
N ILE A 247 -13.61 -5.45 2.28
CA ILE A 247 -12.60 -4.77 1.48
C ILE A 247 -12.71 -3.27 1.78
N HIS A 248 -11.81 -2.80 2.64
CA HIS A 248 -11.77 -1.40 3.10
C HIS A 248 -10.87 -0.55 2.22
N GLY A 249 -11.01 0.79 2.25
CA GLY A 249 -10.06 1.71 1.61
C GLY A 249 -10.14 1.75 0.08
N MET A 250 -11.22 1.21 -0.48
CA MET A 250 -11.51 1.23 -1.92
C MET A 250 -12.40 2.40 -2.32
N GLU A 251 -12.87 3.21 -1.37
CA GLU A 251 -13.77 4.34 -1.61
C GLU A 251 -13.08 5.46 -2.40
N GLY A 252 -13.79 6.05 -3.37
CA GLY A 252 -13.28 7.21 -4.13
C GLY A 252 -12.18 6.87 -5.13
N MET A 253 -11.76 5.60 -5.21
CA MET A 253 -10.98 5.07 -6.32
C MET A 253 -11.84 5.13 -7.58
N GLY A 254 -11.60 6.10 -8.45
CA GLY A 254 -12.29 6.15 -9.74
C GLY A 254 -12.12 4.81 -10.44
N HIS A 255 -13.22 4.17 -10.83
CA HIS A 255 -13.23 2.98 -11.68
C HIS A 255 -12.69 3.35 -13.08
N GLY A 256 -11.39 3.64 -13.16
CA GLY A 256 -10.66 3.98 -14.36
C GLY A 256 -10.38 2.72 -15.16
N GLY A 257 -11.41 2.22 -15.85
CA GLY A 257 -11.25 1.27 -16.94
C GLY A 257 -11.25 -0.21 -16.54
N HIS A 258 -12.42 -0.75 -16.17
CA HIS A 258 -12.71 -2.15 -16.47
C HIS A 258 -12.88 -2.29 -18.00
N GLY A 259 -11.75 -2.45 -18.67
CA GLY A 259 -11.64 -2.60 -20.12
C GLY A 259 -10.33 -3.28 -20.52
N ALA A 260 -9.91 -4.28 -19.75
CA ALA A 260 -8.85 -5.20 -20.15
C ALA A 260 -9.31 -6.61 -19.81
N THR A 261 -9.81 -7.31 -20.83
CA THR A 261 -10.01 -8.74 -20.84
C THR A 261 -8.70 -9.44 -20.45
N ALA A 262 -8.76 -10.30 -19.44
CA ALA A 262 -7.66 -11.20 -19.12
C ALA A 262 -7.45 -12.18 -20.31
N PRO A 263 -6.21 -12.38 -20.81
CA PRO A 263 -5.96 -13.42 -21.79
C PRO A 263 -5.77 -14.76 -21.07
N GLY A 264 -6.66 -15.71 -21.38
CA GLY A 264 -6.38 -17.14 -21.27
C GLY A 264 -6.60 -17.77 -19.90
N ALA A 265 -7.86 -17.97 -19.54
CA ALA A 265 -8.26 -19.18 -18.80
C ALA A 265 -9.36 -19.85 -19.62
N ASP A 266 -9.05 -21.03 -20.13
CA ASP A 266 -9.94 -21.95 -20.83
C ASP A 266 -11.25 -22.13 -20.05
N GLN A 267 -12.34 -21.55 -20.56
CA GLN A 267 -13.67 -21.78 -20.02
C GLN A 267 -14.37 -22.83 -20.88
N GLY A 268 -14.40 -24.05 -20.33
CA GLY A 268 -15.38 -25.05 -20.71
C GLY A 268 -16.78 -24.46 -20.68
N ALA A 269 -17.55 -24.80 -21.71
CA ALA A 269 -18.89 -24.33 -21.99
C ALA A 269 -19.80 -24.28 -20.75
N MET A 270 -20.31 -23.10 -20.44
CA MET A 270 -21.55 -22.94 -19.68
C MET A 270 -22.61 -22.37 -20.61
N ASP A 271 -23.53 -23.26 -20.97
CA ASP A 271 -24.77 -23.03 -21.70
C ASP A 271 -25.72 -22.16 -20.85
N HIS A 272 -26.07 -20.97 -21.34
CA HIS A 272 -27.15 -20.18 -20.80
C HIS A 272 -28.37 -20.34 -21.71
N GLY A 273 -29.25 -21.26 -21.29
CA GLY A 273 -30.57 -21.49 -21.87
C GLY A 273 -31.37 -20.20 -22.08
N GLY A 274 -32.08 -20.18 -23.20
CA GLY A 274 -32.72 -19.00 -23.78
C GLY A 274 -33.78 -18.35 -22.92
N MET A 275 -33.80 -17.01 -23.00
CA MET A 275 -34.98 -16.20 -22.68
C MET A 275 -35.38 -15.44 -23.95
N ASN A 276 -36.55 -15.82 -24.45
CA ASN A 276 -37.23 -15.28 -25.62
C ASN A 276 -37.85 -13.92 -25.26
N HIS A 277 -37.54 -12.87 -26.02
CA HIS A 277 -38.30 -11.62 -26.00
C HIS A 277 -39.04 -11.47 -27.32
N GLY A 278 -40.28 -11.95 -27.33
CA GLY A 278 -41.29 -11.63 -28.33
C GLY A 278 -42.20 -10.51 -27.84
N ASP A 279 -42.50 -9.60 -28.76
CA ASP A 279 -43.61 -8.63 -28.78
C ASP A 279 -43.62 -7.49 -27.75
N MET A 280 -43.28 -6.27 -28.22
CA MET A 280 -44.16 -5.10 -28.05
C MET A 280 -44.09 -4.16 -29.27
N ASP A 281 -45.27 -3.70 -29.61
CA ASP A 281 -45.81 -3.09 -30.83
C ASP A 281 -45.39 -1.61 -31.05
N HIS A 282 -45.33 -1.19 -32.33
CA HIS A 282 -45.08 0.18 -32.78
C HIS A 282 -46.39 0.82 -33.28
N GLY A 283 -46.87 1.85 -32.59
CA GLY A 283 -48.03 2.65 -32.98
C GLY A 283 -47.76 4.16 -32.97
N ALA A 284 -48.05 4.81 -34.09
CA ALA A 284 -47.66 6.17 -34.51
C ALA A 284 -48.37 7.37 -33.81
N ALA A 285 -47.73 8.56 -33.87
CA ALA A 285 -48.18 9.74 -34.64
C ALA A 285 -48.09 11.12 -33.92
N GLY A 286 -47.69 12.15 -34.70
CA GLY A 286 -47.98 13.59 -34.49
C GLY A 286 -46.86 14.38 -33.79
N ARG A 287 -45.92 15.06 -34.47
CA ARG A 287 -45.95 16.37 -35.17
C ARG A 287 -46.36 17.60 -34.33
N ASP A 288 -45.64 18.69 -34.62
CA ASP A 288 -45.79 20.10 -34.21
C ASP A 288 -44.91 20.49 -33.01
N GLY A 289 -44.10 21.56 -32.97
CA GLY A 289 -43.85 22.66 -33.89
C GLY A 289 -43.22 23.82 -33.08
N ALA A 290 -42.23 24.50 -33.68
CA ALA A 290 -41.78 25.88 -33.44
C ALA A 290 -41.34 26.39 -32.03
N GLY A 291 -40.03 26.68 -31.96
CA GLY A 291 -39.34 27.90 -31.51
C GLY A 291 -39.93 28.88 -30.47
N HIS A 292 -39.05 29.40 -29.60
CA HIS A 292 -38.86 30.86 -29.42
C HIS A 292 -37.62 31.18 -28.56
N ASP A 293 -36.90 32.21 -28.99
CA ASP A 293 -35.83 32.92 -28.29
C ASP A 293 -36.36 33.79 -27.14
N GLY A 294 -35.48 34.18 -26.20
CA GLY A 294 -35.78 35.30 -25.29
C GLY A 294 -34.82 35.47 -24.11
N ALA A 295 -33.84 36.35 -24.27
CA ALA A 295 -32.98 36.89 -23.22
C ALA A 295 -33.76 37.75 -22.19
N GLY A 296 -33.22 37.92 -20.98
CA GLY A 296 -33.75 38.90 -20.02
C GLY A 296 -32.99 38.97 -18.69
N HIS A 297 -32.32 40.10 -18.50
CA HIS A 297 -31.46 40.53 -17.38
C HIS A 297 -32.09 40.53 -15.97
N GLY A 298 -31.23 40.53 -14.95
CA GLY A 298 -31.57 41.10 -13.63
C GLY A 298 -30.59 40.82 -12.49
N GLN A 299 -29.54 41.63 -12.37
CA GLN A 299 -28.94 42.02 -11.07
C GLN A 299 -29.34 43.48 -10.83
N PRO A 300 -29.50 43.92 -9.57
CA PRO A 300 -28.39 44.68 -8.96
C PRO A 300 -28.20 44.55 -7.42
N ASP A 301 -26.96 44.84 -7.00
CA ASP A 301 -26.50 45.62 -5.81
C ASP A 301 -26.83 45.17 -4.37
N ALA A 302 -26.04 45.40 -3.31
CA ALA A 302 -24.65 45.85 -3.06
C ALA A 302 -24.39 45.76 -1.52
N ALA A 303 -23.10 45.63 -1.14
CA ALA A 303 -22.44 46.15 0.09
C ALA A 303 -22.82 45.69 1.55
N GLN A 304 -21.97 44.81 2.14
CA GLN A 304 -21.05 44.95 3.33
C GLN A 304 -21.35 45.92 4.52
N PRO A 305 -20.65 45.89 5.71
CA PRO A 305 -19.61 44.97 6.28
C PRO A 305 -19.69 44.69 7.84
N THR A 306 -18.63 44.05 8.38
CA THR A 306 -18.09 44.06 9.79
C THR A 306 -18.69 43.04 10.79
N ALA A 307 -18.02 42.43 11.79
CA ALA A 307 -16.66 42.47 12.38
C ALA A 307 -16.39 41.17 13.18
N ALA A 308 -15.12 40.81 13.37
CA ALA A 308 -14.63 39.88 14.41
C ALA A 308 -14.37 40.63 15.73
N PRO A 309 -14.21 39.90 16.87
CA PRO A 309 -12.92 40.05 17.57
C PRO A 309 -12.39 38.82 18.35
N ALA A 310 -11.05 38.83 18.47
CA ALA A 310 -10.19 38.56 19.64
C ALA A 310 -10.00 37.13 20.23
N THR A 311 -8.81 36.62 19.91
CA THR A 311 -7.78 35.97 20.76
C THR A 311 -7.90 36.04 22.29
N SER A 312 -7.66 34.91 22.98
CA SER A 312 -6.93 34.88 24.25
C SER A 312 -6.15 33.57 24.45
N MET A 313 -4.84 33.70 24.66
CA MET A 313 -3.93 32.66 25.16
C MET A 313 -3.45 33.09 26.55
N PRO A 314 -3.38 32.20 27.55
CA PRO A 314 -2.63 32.49 28.77
C PRO A 314 -1.15 32.07 28.65
N ARG A 315 -0.30 32.98 29.14
CA ARG A 315 1.16 32.90 29.18
C ARG A 315 1.68 31.88 30.20
N ARG A 316 2.84 31.31 29.85
CA ARG A 316 3.85 30.64 30.69
C ARG A 316 4.02 31.27 32.08
N ALA A 317 4.02 30.42 33.11
CA ALA A 317 4.62 30.71 34.41
C ALA A 317 6.11 30.34 34.37
N VAL A 318 6.95 31.30 34.77
CA VAL A 318 8.40 31.14 35.01
C VAL A 318 8.57 30.91 36.51
N THR A 319 9.19 29.81 36.90
CA THR A 319 9.66 29.54 38.26
C THR A 319 11.08 30.11 38.45
N PRO A 320 11.38 30.83 39.54
CA PRO A 320 12.73 31.32 39.81
C PRO A 320 13.62 30.22 40.42
N HIS A 321 14.86 30.15 39.94
CA HIS A 321 15.96 29.43 40.57
C HIS A 321 16.36 30.11 41.89
N HIS A 322 16.46 29.33 42.97
CA HIS A 322 17.22 29.72 44.15
C HIS A 322 18.60 29.06 44.12
N HIS A 323 19.62 29.90 44.29
CA HIS A 323 20.94 29.52 44.76
C HIS A 323 20.85 29.12 46.24
N HIS A 324 21.32 27.92 46.56
CA HIS A 324 22.30 27.63 47.62
C HIS A 324 22.77 26.18 47.51
#